data_AF-A0A1V9YKZ9-F1
#
_entry.id   AF-A0A1V9YKZ9-F1
#
_cell.length_a   1.000
_cell.length_b   1.000
_cell.length_c   1.000
_cell.angle_alpha   90.00
_cell.angle_beta   90.00
_cell.angle_gamma   90.00
#
_symmetry.space_group_name_H-M   'P 1'
#
loop_
_entity.id
_entity.type
_entity.pdbx_description
1 polymer ?
#
loop_
_entity_poly.entity_id
_entity_poly.type
_entity_poly.pdbx_seq_one_letter_code
_entity_poly.pdbx_strand_id
1 'polypeptide(L)'
;MRVITTSALCDQLLYEDDAEVQWHAKLLGLPRETAPLPPIAAAAPDPPTRSYVECPVCLDSASRPVATKCGHVFCEECFVQAAKHAKKCPVCRRRVNRNQLIRLFI
;
A
#
# COMPACT_ATOMS: atom_id res chain seq x y z
N MET A 1 -37.49 -33.50 -26.60
CA MET A 1 -36.14 -33.63 -27.17
C MET A 1 -35.27 -32.44 -26.75
N ARG A 2 -33.96 -32.65 -26.53
CA ARG A 2 -32.92 -31.59 -26.58
C ARG A 2 -32.62 -31.33 -28.08
N VAL A 3 -32.04 -30.21 -28.56
CA VAL A 3 -30.73 -29.57 -28.26
C VAL A 3 -30.84 -28.05 -28.65
N ILE A 4 -30.37 -27.05 -27.87
CA ILE A 4 -29.09 -26.26 -28.01
C ILE A 4 -28.63 -26.08 -29.49
N THR A 5 -28.20 -24.93 -30.06
CA THR A 5 -27.50 -23.67 -29.66
C THR A 5 -28.08 -22.46 -30.44
N THR A 6 -27.70 -21.16 -30.37
CA THR A 6 -26.41 -20.44 -30.19
C THR A 6 -26.56 -19.02 -29.61
N SER A 7 -25.51 -18.57 -28.90
CA SER A 7 -25.07 -17.18 -28.63
C SER A 7 -25.74 -15.99 -29.36
N ALA A 8 -26.20 -15.00 -28.59
CA ALA A 8 -25.97 -13.56 -28.82
C ALA A 8 -26.62 -12.70 -27.70
N LEU A 9 -25.96 -12.59 -26.54
CA LEU A 9 -26.11 -11.53 -25.50
C LEU A 9 -25.27 -11.91 -24.26
N CYS A 10 -23.97 -12.13 -24.47
CA CYS A 10 -23.00 -12.38 -23.40
C CYS A 10 -21.84 -11.36 -23.46
N ASP A 11 -22.15 -10.16 -23.93
CA ASP A 11 -21.22 -9.02 -24.02
C ASP A 11 -21.38 -8.09 -22.81
N GLN A 12 -20.98 -8.62 -21.65
CA GLN A 12 -20.53 -7.82 -20.52
C GLN A 12 -19.10 -8.24 -20.21
N LEU A 13 -18.13 -7.61 -20.89
CA LEU A 13 -16.78 -7.30 -20.42
C LEU A 13 -16.03 -6.49 -21.51
N LEU A 14 -15.00 -5.74 -21.08
CA LEU A 14 -14.21 -4.72 -21.82
C LEU A 14 -14.92 -3.34 -21.91
N TYR A 15 -14.48 -2.27 -21.23
CA TYR A 15 -13.24 -1.47 -21.43
C TYR A 15 -13.40 -0.66 -22.74
N GLU A 16 -13.72 0.63 -22.74
CA GLU A 16 -12.92 1.87 -22.48
C GLU A 16 -13.92 3.07 -22.23
N ASP A 17 -13.65 4.27 -21.69
CA ASP A 17 -12.43 4.97 -21.20
C ASP A 17 -12.79 6.03 -20.09
N ASP A 18 -12.10 7.18 -20.00
CA ASP A 18 -12.18 8.24 -18.97
C ASP A 18 -13.12 9.45 -19.27
N ALA A 19 -13.44 10.21 -18.19
CA ALA A 19 -13.87 11.63 -18.13
C ALA A 19 -15.21 12.15 -18.73
N GLU A 20 -16.03 12.77 -17.86
CA GLU A 20 -16.80 14.05 -18.00
C GLU A 20 -17.95 14.08 -16.94
N VAL A 21 -17.72 14.49 -15.69
CA VAL A 21 -17.40 15.85 -15.18
C VAL A 21 -18.53 16.90 -15.42
N GLN A 22 -19.83 16.57 -15.46
CA GLN A 22 -20.88 17.63 -15.46
C GLN A 22 -22.36 17.28 -15.15
N TRP A 23 -22.78 16.99 -13.90
CA TRP A 23 -24.22 17.03 -13.52
C TRP A 23 -24.53 17.63 -12.14
N HIS A 24 -24.53 18.97 -12.10
CA HIS A 24 -25.36 19.88 -11.29
C HIS A 24 -25.58 19.67 -9.77
N ALA A 25 -24.93 20.52 -8.96
CA ALA A 25 -25.39 20.90 -7.61
C ALA A 25 -25.17 22.40 -7.32
N LYS A 26 -25.72 23.28 -8.18
CA LYS A 26 -25.77 24.74 -7.96
C LYS A 26 -27.20 25.12 -7.64
N LEU A 27 -27.56 25.40 -6.38
CA LEU A 27 -28.75 26.19 -5.97
C LEU A 27 -28.91 26.33 -4.42
N LEU A 28 -27.92 26.84 -3.68
CA LEU A 28 -28.12 27.42 -2.33
C LEU A 28 -27.16 28.60 -2.13
N GLY A 29 -27.67 29.83 -2.28
CA GLY A 29 -26.84 31.04 -2.21
C GLY A 29 -26.43 31.39 -0.77
N LEU A 30 -25.16 31.17 -0.42
CA LEU A 30 -24.53 31.69 0.80
C LEU A 30 -23.47 32.76 0.47
N PRO A 31 -23.27 33.77 1.35
CA PRO A 31 -22.37 34.90 1.10
C PRO A 31 -20.87 34.53 1.15
N ARG A 32 -20.06 35.26 0.38
CA ARG A 32 -18.61 35.05 0.17
C ARG A 32 -17.72 35.62 1.29
N GLU A 33 -17.90 35.26 2.56
CA GLU A 33 -16.92 35.66 3.59
C GLU A 33 -16.89 34.80 4.86
N THR A 34 -16.11 33.73 4.82
CA THR A 34 -14.99 33.43 5.74
C THR A 34 -14.54 32.02 5.40
N ALA A 35 -13.41 31.88 4.72
CA ALA A 35 -12.83 30.57 4.49
C ALA A 35 -12.38 30.00 5.84
N PRO A 36 -12.96 28.89 6.34
CA PRO A 36 -12.39 28.24 7.51
C PRO A 36 -11.00 27.73 7.12
N LEU A 37 -9.98 28.06 7.93
CA LEU A 37 -8.69 27.40 7.82
C LEU A 37 -8.92 25.88 7.93
N PRO A 38 -8.27 25.06 7.09
CA PRO A 38 -8.51 23.63 7.11
C PRO A 38 -8.16 23.06 8.49
N PRO A 39 -9.01 22.21 9.10
CA PRO A 39 -8.58 21.43 10.24
C PRO A 39 -7.39 20.58 9.80
N ILE A 40 -6.39 20.42 10.69
CA ILE A 40 -5.13 19.68 10.43
C ILE A 40 -5.39 18.15 10.41
N ALA A 41 -6.61 17.72 10.05
CA ALA A 41 -7.08 16.34 10.20
C ALA A 41 -8.27 16.06 9.26
N ALA A 42 -7.98 15.77 7.99
CA ALA A 42 -8.84 14.99 7.09
C ALA A 42 -8.05 14.55 5.85
N ALA A 43 -7.00 13.74 6.04
CA ALA A 43 -6.50 12.93 4.93
C ALA A 43 -7.63 11.96 4.53
N ALA A 44 -7.91 11.86 3.23
CA ALA A 44 -8.80 10.81 2.73
C ALA A 44 -8.19 9.44 3.10
N PRO A 45 -9.00 8.39 3.34
CA PRO A 45 -8.46 7.05 3.48
C PRO A 45 -7.74 6.69 2.18
N ASP A 46 -6.46 6.36 2.27
CA ASP A 46 -5.64 6.05 1.10
C ASP A 46 -6.32 4.91 0.30
N PRO A 47 -6.39 5.00 -1.04
CA PRO A 47 -6.92 3.90 -1.85
C PRO A 47 -6.12 2.63 -1.53
N PRO A 48 -6.77 1.45 -1.41
CA PRO A 48 -6.25 0.28 -0.71
C PRO A 48 -4.79 0.03 -1.06
N THR A 49 -3.91 0.49 -0.17
CA THR A 49 -2.50 0.56 -0.48
C THR A 49 -2.01 -0.87 -0.61
N ARG A 50 -1.31 -1.18 -1.71
CA ARG A 50 -0.46 -2.37 -1.75
C ARG A 50 0.34 -2.33 -0.47
N SER A 51 0.30 -3.40 0.32
CA SER A 51 0.83 -3.42 1.68
C SER A 51 2.36 -3.31 1.67
N TYR A 52 2.85 -2.09 1.48
CA TYR A 52 4.25 -1.74 1.48
C TYR A 52 4.75 -1.86 2.91
N VAL A 53 5.60 -2.86 3.15
CA VAL A 53 6.27 -3.01 4.43
C VAL A 53 7.34 -1.92 4.50
N GLU A 54 7.23 -1.01 5.46
CA GLU A 54 8.27 0.00 5.70
C GLU A 54 9.47 -0.61 6.44
N CYS A 55 10.67 -0.21 6.05
CA CYS A 55 11.91 -0.62 6.70
C CYS A 55 12.28 0.37 7.82
N PRO A 56 12.29 -0.04 9.11
CA PRO A 56 12.55 0.85 10.25
C PRO A 56 14.03 1.27 10.38
N VAL A 57 14.87 1.01 9.37
CA VAL A 57 16.28 1.42 9.32
C VAL A 57 16.51 2.54 8.30
N CYS A 58 15.80 2.53 7.16
CA CYS A 58 15.88 3.58 6.14
C CYS A 58 14.62 4.46 6.05
N LEU A 59 13.53 4.10 6.76
CA LEU A 59 12.26 4.81 6.79
C LEU A 59 11.60 4.94 5.40
N ASP A 60 11.75 3.89 4.60
CA ASP A 60 11.23 3.79 3.23
C ASP A 60 10.72 2.36 2.97
N SER A 61 10.03 2.17 1.85
CA SER A 61 9.56 0.89 1.33
C SER A 61 10.65 -0.18 1.33
N ALA A 62 10.40 -1.33 1.97
CA ALA A 62 11.40 -2.35 2.17
C ALA A 62 11.76 -3.09 0.87
N SER A 63 12.79 -2.60 0.16
CA SER A 63 13.37 -3.28 -1.00
C SER A 63 13.98 -4.62 -0.60
N ARG A 64 13.56 -5.70 -1.28
CA ARG A 64 13.95 -7.09 -1.00
C ARG A 64 13.75 -7.45 0.49
N PRO A 65 12.50 -7.47 0.97
CA PRO A 65 12.21 -7.54 2.40
C PRO A 65 12.66 -8.87 3.02
N VAL A 66 13.37 -8.80 4.14
CA VAL A 66 13.80 -9.95 4.94
C VAL A 66 13.21 -9.88 6.34
N ALA A 67 12.48 -10.93 6.72
CA ALA A 67 12.02 -11.15 8.08
C ALA A 67 13.09 -11.85 8.92
N THR A 68 13.29 -11.36 10.14
CA THR A 68 14.09 -12.02 11.17
C THR A 68 13.23 -13.00 11.97
N LYS A 69 13.82 -14.03 12.60
CA LYS A 69 13.09 -14.95 13.52
C LYS A 69 12.34 -14.28 14.68
N CYS A 70 12.57 -12.99 14.94
CA CYS A 70 11.84 -12.21 15.93
C CYS A 70 10.67 -11.39 15.37
N GLY A 71 10.29 -11.61 14.10
CA GLY A 71 9.12 -11.01 13.44
C GLY A 71 9.40 -9.69 12.70
N HIS A 72 10.51 -9.01 12.98
CA HIS A 72 10.80 -7.71 12.38
C HIS A 72 11.35 -7.87 10.95
N VAL A 73 10.87 -6.99 10.05
CA VAL A 73 11.20 -6.94 8.62
C VAL A 73 12.05 -5.71 8.32
N PHE A 74 12.97 -5.85 7.35
CA PHE A 74 13.90 -4.81 6.91
C PHE A 74 14.22 -5.03 5.42
N CYS A 75 14.80 -4.04 4.74
CA CYS A 75 15.52 -4.30 3.49
C CYS A 75 16.67 -5.28 3.74
N GLU A 76 16.96 -6.18 2.79
CA GLU A 76 18.10 -7.12 2.87
C GLU A 76 19.42 -6.38 3.17
N GLU A 77 19.67 -5.27 2.48
CA GLU A 77 20.89 -4.47 2.64
C GLU A 77 20.95 -3.75 3.99
N CYS A 78 19.86 -3.12 4.43
CA CYS A 78 19.78 -2.45 5.73
C CYS A 78 20.04 -3.43 6.88
N PHE A 79 19.48 -4.64 6.81
CA PHE A 79 19.77 -5.68 7.81
C PHE A 79 21.24 -6.12 7.75
N VAL A 80 21.81 -6.34 6.56
CA VAL A 80 23.22 -6.74 6.40
C VAL A 80 24.16 -5.67 6.96
N GLN A 81 23.89 -4.39 6.74
CA GLN A 81 24.66 -3.28 7.31
C GLN A 81 24.55 -3.26 8.84
N ALA A 82 23.35 -3.28 9.41
CA ALA A 82 23.15 -3.33 10.86
C ALA A 82 23.85 -4.55 11.50
N ALA A 83 23.77 -5.71 10.85
CA ALA A 83 24.40 -6.96 11.28
C ALA A 83 25.94 -6.96 11.22
N LYS A 84 26.58 -6.02 10.50
CA LYS A 84 28.04 -5.79 10.57
C LYS A 84 28.43 -5.15 11.91
N HIS A 85 27.64 -4.19 12.39
CA HIS A 85 27.89 -3.51 13.66
C HIS A 85 27.47 -4.34 14.88
N ALA A 86 26.30 -4.97 14.84
CA ALA A 86 25.82 -5.84 15.91
C ALA A 86 24.97 -6.99 15.37
N LYS A 87 25.25 -8.22 15.81
CA LYS A 87 24.45 -9.43 15.49
C LYS A 87 23.12 -9.49 16.28
N LYS A 88 22.38 -8.38 16.26
CA LYS A 88 21.15 -8.11 17.03
C LYS A 88 20.11 -7.41 16.13
N CYS A 89 18.83 -7.64 16.39
CA CYS A 89 17.75 -6.99 15.68
C CYS A 89 17.74 -5.47 15.98
N PRO A 90 17.68 -4.58 14.98
CA PRO A 90 17.62 -3.13 15.20
C PRO A 90 16.47 -2.70 16.12
N VAL A 91 15.30 -3.36 16.01
CA VAL A 91 14.10 -3.03 16.79
C VAL A 91 14.16 -3.62 18.20
N CYS A 92 14.11 -4.95 18.32
CA CYS A 92 13.96 -5.63 19.63
C CYS A 92 15.26 -6.13 20.27
N ARG A 93 16.43 -5.83 19.67
CA ARG A 93 17.79 -6.16 20.17
C ARG A 93 18.10 -7.65 20.41
N ARG A 94 17.15 -8.55 20.11
CA ARG A 94 17.30 -10.02 20.19
C ARG A 94 18.39 -10.49 19.22
N ARG A 95 19.19 -11.50 19.58
CA ARG A 95 20.28 -12.02 18.72
C ARG A 95 19.73 -12.53 17.39
N VAL A 96 20.46 -12.29 16.30
CA VAL A 96 20.07 -12.71 14.94
C VAL A 96 21.27 -13.31 14.22
N ASN A 97 21.03 -14.38 13.46
CA ASN A 97 22.01 -15.00 12.58
C ASN A 97 21.58 -14.78 11.12
N ARG A 98 22.54 -14.54 10.21
CA ARG A 98 22.23 -14.33 8.77
C ARG A 98 21.56 -15.56 8.14
N ASN A 99 21.93 -16.77 8.58
CA ASN A 99 21.32 -18.04 8.17
C ASN A 99 19.91 -18.27 8.75
N GLN A 100 19.33 -17.28 9.44
CA GLN A 100 17.99 -17.34 10.05
C GLN A 100 17.10 -16.18 9.56
N LEU A 101 17.40 -15.64 8.39
CA LEU A 101 16.56 -14.69 7.66
C LEU A 101 15.61 -15.43 6.73
N ILE A 102 14.38 -14.94 6.66
CA ILE A 102 13.34 -15.43 5.76
C ILE A 102 13.11 -14.33 4.73
N ARG A 103 13.32 -14.60 3.44
CA ARG A 103 12.97 -13.65 2.38
C ARG A 103 11.45 -13.64 2.21
N LEU A 104 10.88 -12.45 2.10
CA LEU A 104 9.46 -12.26 1.80
C LEU A 104 9.30 -11.94 0.32
N PHE A 105 8.29 -12.53 -0.30
CA PHE A 105 7.86 -12.24 -1.66
C PHE A 105 6.47 -11.60 -1.55
N ILE A 106 6.45 -10.28 -1.49
CA ILE A 106 5.28 -9.40 -1.41
C ILE A 106 5.24 -8.48 -2.62
#